data_AF-G0M0G6-F1
#
_entry.id   AF-G0M0G6-F1
#
_cell.length_a   1.000
_cell.length_b   1.000
_cell.length_c   1.000
_cell.angle_alpha   90.00
_cell.angle_beta   90.00
_cell.angle_gamma   90.00
#
_symmetry.space_group_name_H-M   'P 1'
#
loop_
_entity.id
_entity.type
_entity.pdbx_description
1 polymer ?
#
loop_
_entity_poly.entity_id
_entity_poly.type
_entity_poly.pdbx_seq_one_letter_code
_entity_poly.pdbx_strand_id
1 'polypeptide(L)'
;MEFNDYQALANRTLYGNEQVLTNLSLGLASETGQVVDLVKKYTFHGESLSKDQLTKQMGDVLWYLSQVAEWADIPFEEVAQQNIQKLNDKYPSGKPVK
;
A
#
# COMPACT_ATOMS: atom_id res chain seq x y z
N MET A 1 -15.85 1.60 2.78
CA MET A 1 -15.00 1.51 3.97
C MET A 1 -14.00 2.62 3.83
N GLU A 2 -13.92 3.49 4.83
CA GLU A 2 -12.96 4.59 4.81
C GLU A 2 -11.55 4.09 5.23
N PHE A 3 -10.51 4.87 4.96
CA PHE A 3 -9.13 4.44 5.26
C PHE A 3 -8.88 4.22 6.76
N ASN A 4 -9.48 5.04 7.62
CA ASN A 4 -9.37 4.87 9.07
C ASN A 4 -10.14 3.62 9.55
N ASP A 5 -11.30 3.32 8.95
CA ASP A 5 -12.04 2.08 9.24
C ASP A 5 -11.21 0.86 8.86
N TYR A 6 -10.58 0.92 7.68
CA TYR A 6 -9.68 -0.13 7.18
C TYR A 6 -8.50 -0.34 8.14
N GLN A 7 -7.79 0.73 8.51
CA GLN A 7 -6.66 0.69 9.44
C GLN A 7 -7.06 0.04 10.77
N ALA A 8 -8.19 0.44 11.37
CA ALA A 8 -8.67 -0.13 12.63
C ALA A 8 -9.02 -1.63 12.51
N LEU A 9 -9.63 -2.05 11.39
CA LEU A 9 -9.95 -3.46 11.14
C LEU A 9 -8.68 -4.29 10.89
N ALA A 10 -7.70 -3.75 10.17
CA ALA A 10 -6.42 -4.38 9.87
C ALA A 10 -5.56 -4.55 11.13
N ASN A 11 -5.55 -3.56 12.03
CA ASN A 11 -4.73 -3.55 13.23
C ASN A 11 -5.03 -4.71 14.19
N ARG A 12 -6.22 -5.29 14.14
CA ARG A 12 -6.57 -6.51 14.91
C ARG A 12 -5.65 -7.70 14.66
N THR A 13 -4.89 -7.68 13.57
CA THR A 13 -3.98 -8.75 13.15
C THR A 13 -2.51 -8.43 13.43
N LEU A 14 -2.20 -7.26 13.98
CA LEU A 14 -0.84 -6.86 14.32
C LEU A 14 -0.40 -7.51 15.64
N TYR A 15 0.66 -8.30 15.59
CA TYR A 15 1.32 -8.87 16.77
C TYR A 15 2.81 -8.52 16.73
N GLY A 16 3.36 -7.99 17.83
CA GLY A 16 4.82 -7.86 17.96
C GLY A 16 5.29 -7.07 19.18
N ASN A 17 6.60 -7.11 19.38
CA ASN A 17 7.38 -6.52 20.48
C ASN A 17 8.21 -5.31 19.99
N GLU A 18 9.36 -4.99 20.61
CA GLU A 18 10.22 -3.83 20.28
C GLU A 18 10.61 -3.70 18.79
N GLN A 19 10.48 -4.75 17.98
CA GLN A 19 10.87 -4.77 16.56
C GLN A 19 9.71 -4.63 15.56
N VAL A 20 8.50 -4.27 16.02
CA VAL A 20 7.29 -4.17 15.17
C VAL A 20 7.54 -3.32 13.92
N LEU A 21 8.10 -2.12 14.06
CA LEU A 21 8.32 -1.24 12.90
C LEU A 21 9.28 -1.84 11.87
N THR A 22 10.33 -2.53 12.33
CA THR A 22 11.28 -3.22 11.45
C THR A 22 10.57 -4.32 10.67
N ASN A 23 9.76 -5.14 11.34
CA ASN A 23 8.99 -6.20 10.70
C ASN A 23 8.00 -5.65 9.67
N LEU A 24 7.31 -4.56 10.01
CA LEU A 24 6.38 -3.88 9.10
C LEU A 24 7.09 -3.33 7.86
N SER A 25 8.26 -2.71 8.04
CA SER A 25 9.04 -2.14 6.95
C SER A 25 9.58 -3.22 6.00
N LEU A 26 10.07 -4.33 6.56
CA LEU A 26 10.56 -5.47 5.78
C LEU A 26 9.41 -6.15 5.01
N GLY A 27 8.26 -6.31 5.65
CA GLY A 27 7.06 -6.84 5.00
C GLY A 27 6.59 -5.95 3.85
N LEU A 28 6.50 -4.63 4.08
CA LEU A 28 6.16 -3.67 3.01
C LEU A 28 7.06 -3.80 1.79
N ALA A 29 8.38 -3.92 2.00
CA ALA A 29 9.35 -4.12 0.93
C ALA A 29 9.15 -5.47 0.22
N SER A 30 8.87 -6.53 0.96
CA SER A 30 8.61 -7.87 0.43
C SER A 30 7.38 -7.89 -0.48
N GLU A 31 6.25 -7.36 -0.01
CA GLU A 31 4.99 -7.35 -0.77
C GLU A 31 5.06 -6.42 -1.99
N THR A 32 5.77 -5.30 -1.86
CA THR A 32 6.07 -4.44 -3.01
C THR A 32 6.87 -5.21 -4.07
N GLY A 33 7.82 -6.04 -3.64
CA GLY A 33 8.58 -6.95 -4.53
C GLY A 33 7.69 -7.93 -5.28
N GLN A 34 6.63 -8.45 -4.65
CA GLN A 34 5.66 -9.32 -5.32
C GLN A 34 4.85 -8.59 -6.40
N VAL A 35 4.41 -7.35 -6.13
CA VAL A 35 3.77 -6.50 -7.15
C VAL A 35 4.71 -6.28 -8.35
N VAL A 36 5.98 -5.96 -8.08
CA VAL A 36 7.01 -5.76 -9.11
C VAL A 36 7.22 -7.03 -9.93
N ASP A 37 7.26 -8.21 -9.31
CA ASP A 37 7.44 -9.47 -10.01
C ASP A 37 6.28 -9.77 -10.98
N LEU A 38 5.03 -9.52 -10.57
CA LEU A 38 3.87 -9.66 -11.46
C LEU A 38 3.96 -8.74 -12.69
N VAL A 39 4.33 -7.47 -12.49
CA VAL A 39 4.51 -6.51 -13.57
C VAL A 39 5.67 -6.91 -14.49
N LYS A 40 6.79 -7.37 -13.92
CA LYS A 40 7.95 -7.85 -14.67
C LYS A 40 7.58 -9.05 -15.56
N LYS A 41 6.89 -10.04 -15.02
CA LYS A 41 6.42 -11.22 -15.77
C LYS A 41 5.51 -10.84 -16.92
N TYR A 42 4.53 -9.96 -16.66
CA TYR A 42 3.66 -9.43 -17.71
C TYR A 42 4.45 -8.72 -18.82
N THR A 43 5.41 -7.87 -18.44
CA THR A 43 6.11 -6.99 -19.38
C THR A 43 7.18 -7.72 -20.19
N PHE A 44 7.96 -8.60 -19.56
CA PHE A 44 9.17 -9.17 -20.15
C PHE A 44 9.06 -10.65 -20.50
N HIS A 45 8.12 -11.38 -19.91
CA HIS A 45 7.96 -12.81 -20.15
C HIS A 45 6.71 -13.15 -20.96
N GLY A 46 5.90 -12.14 -21.32
CA GLY A 46 4.67 -12.32 -22.09
C GLY A 46 3.55 -13.05 -21.34
N GLU A 47 3.67 -13.16 -20.01
CA GLU A 47 2.64 -13.76 -19.17
C GLU A 47 1.41 -12.85 -19.07
N SER A 48 0.22 -13.43 -18.84
CA SER A 48 -0.98 -12.64 -18.57
C SER A 48 -0.94 -12.03 -17.17
N LEU A 49 -1.26 -10.74 -17.03
CA LEU A 49 -1.38 -10.09 -15.72
C LEU A 49 -2.70 -10.49 -15.06
N SER A 50 -2.64 -11.36 -14.05
CA SER A 50 -3.80 -11.72 -13.24
C SER A 50 -4.21 -10.56 -12.34
N LYS A 51 -5.39 -10.00 -12.58
CA LYS A 51 -5.97 -8.94 -11.74
C LYS A 51 -6.17 -9.41 -10.31
N ASP A 52 -6.59 -10.65 -10.12
CA ASP A 52 -6.83 -11.21 -8.77
C ASP A 52 -5.52 -11.29 -7.98
N GLN A 53 -4.43 -11.76 -8.61
CA GLN A 53 -3.12 -11.78 -7.96
C GLN A 53 -2.61 -10.38 -7.70
N LEU A 54 -2.76 -9.46 -8.66
CA LEU A 54 -2.32 -8.08 -8.49
C LEU A 54 -3.09 -7.39 -7.35
N THR A 55 -4.41 -7.53 -7.31
CA THR A 55 -5.25 -6.99 -6.23
C THR A 55 -4.86 -7.56 -4.87
N LYS A 56 -4.56 -8.85 -4.79
CA LYS A 56 -4.05 -9.46 -3.55
C LYS A 56 -2.75 -8.79 -3.09
N GLN A 57 -1.74 -8.73 -3.94
CA GLN A 57 -0.43 -8.18 -3.58
C GLN A 57 -0.49 -6.68 -3.26
N MET A 58 -1.33 -5.91 -3.99
CA MET A 58 -1.59 -4.51 -3.63
C MET A 58 -2.31 -4.38 -2.28
N GLY A 59 -3.17 -5.32 -1.93
CA GLY A 59 -3.81 -5.40 -0.61
C GLY A 59 -2.80 -5.69 0.50
N ASP A 60 -1.86 -6.61 0.26
CA ASP A 60 -0.80 -6.92 1.23
C ASP A 60 0.13 -5.70 1.43
N VAL A 61 0.47 -4.97 0.35
CA VAL A 61 1.17 -3.67 0.43
C VAL A 61 0.36 -2.64 1.23
N LEU A 62 -0.94 -2.52 0.95
CA LEU A 62 -1.83 -1.58 1.64
C LEU A 62 -1.89 -1.87 3.15
N TRP A 63 -1.96 -3.14 3.54
CA TRP A 63 -1.95 -3.57 4.93
C TRP A 63 -0.65 -3.14 5.62
N TYR A 64 0.52 -3.48 5.06
CA TYR A 64 1.77 -3.08 5.70
C TYR A 64 1.92 -1.56 5.83
N LEU A 65 1.48 -0.81 4.81
CA LEU A 65 1.53 0.65 4.85
C LEU A 65 0.58 1.23 5.91
N SER A 66 -0.64 0.68 6.07
CA SER A 66 -1.57 1.12 7.12
C SER A 66 -1.04 0.79 8.51
N GLN A 67 -0.35 -0.34 8.67
CA GLN A 67 0.24 -0.73 9.96
C GLN A 67 1.44 0.16 10.34
N VAL A 68 2.23 0.63 9.36
CA VAL A 68 3.28 1.62 9.62
C VAL A 68 2.67 2.94 10.10
N ALA A 69 1.57 3.39 9.46
CA ALA A 69 0.85 4.59 9.89
C ALA A 69 0.28 4.42 11.31
N GLU A 70 -0.33 3.27 11.61
CA GLU A 70 -0.86 2.95 12.94
C GLU A 70 0.23 2.97 14.01
N TRP A 71 1.39 2.33 13.76
CA TRP A 71 2.52 2.33 14.70
C TRP A 71 3.03 3.74 15.00
N ALA A 72 2.92 4.66 14.03
CA ALA A 72 3.37 6.04 14.15
C ALA A 72 2.28 7.00 14.66
N ASP A 73 1.12 6.49 15.10
CA ASP A 73 -0.05 7.29 15.50
C ASP A 73 -0.54 8.25 14.40
N ILE A 74 -0.44 7.84 13.13
CA ILE A 74 -0.87 8.62 11.97
C ILE A 74 -2.21 8.05 11.44
N PRO A 75 -3.28 8.86 11.37
CA PRO A 75 -4.52 8.46 10.70
C PRO A 75 -4.26 8.13 9.24
N PHE A 76 -4.63 6.94 8.80
CA PHE A 76 -4.29 6.51 7.44
C PHE A 76 -4.98 7.34 6.35
N GLU A 77 -6.15 7.88 6.65
CA GLU A 77 -6.84 8.84 5.79
C GLU A 77 -6.01 10.13 5.57
N GLU A 78 -5.28 10.60 6.58
CA GLU A 78 -4.44 11.79 6.46
C GLU A 78 -3.31 11.57 5.44
N VAL A 79 -2.70 10.38 5.44
CA VAL A 79 -1.69 9.99 4.44
C VAL A 79 -2.24 10.11 3.02
N ALA A 80 -3.48 9.62 2.80
CA ALA A 80 -4.14 9.71 1.50
C ALA A 80 -4.48 11.15 1.11
N GLN A 81 -5.06 11.93 2.02
CA GLN A 81 -5.45 13.32 1.78
C GLN A 81 -4.24 14.20 1.46
N GLN A 82 -3.16 14.10 2.24
CA GLN A 82 -1.91 14.84 1.98
C GLN A 82 -1.29 14.42 0.63
N ASN A 83 -1.37 13.14 0.26
CA ASN A 83 -0.88 12.67 -1.03
C ASN A 83 -1.66 13.32 -2.19
N ILE A 84 -2.99 13.36 -2.12
CA ILE A 84 -3.84 13.99 -3.12
C ILE A 84 -3.57 15.49 -3.22
N GLN A 85 -3.46 16.20 -2.08
CA GLN A 85 -3.12 17.62 -2.08
C GLN A 85 -1.79 17.87 -2.80
N LYS A 86 -0.74 17.12 -2.45
CA LYS A 86 0.56 17.19 -3.11
C LYS A 86 0.49 16.91 -4.61
N LEU A 87 -0.32 15.95 -5.04
CA LEU A 87 -0.49 15.63 -6.46
C LEU A 87 -1.22 16.73 -7.21
N ASN A 88 -2.25 17.34 -6.62
CA ASN A 88 -2.97 18.49 -7.19
C ASN A 88 -2.05 19.71 -7.33
N ASP A 89 -1.22 19.98 -6.33
CA ASP A 89 -0.25 21.08 -6.36
C ASP A 89 0.81 20.85 -7.45
N LYS A 90 1.24 19.59 -7.64
CA LYS A 90 2.25 19.22 -8.65
C LYS A 90 1.67 19.17 -10.06
N TYR A 91 0.41 18.81 -10.21
CA TYR A 91 -0.28 18.64 -11.50
C TYR A 91 -1.64 19.35 -11.51
N PRO A 92 -1.68 20.70 -11.45
CA PRO A 92 -2.93 21.46 -11.33
C PRO A 92 -3.88 21.31 -12.52
N SER A 93 -3.40 20.81 -13.66
CA SER A 93 -4.18 20.51 -14.87
C SER A 93 -4.22 19.01 -15.21
N GLY A 94 -3.87 18.13 -14.26
CA GLY A 94 -3.81 16.69 -14.45
C GLY A 94 -5.14 16.10 -14.89
N LYS A 95 -5.30 15.85 -16.20
CA LYS A 95 -6.41 15.05 -16.71
C LYS A 95 -6.18 13.59 -16.32
N PRO A 96 -7.21 12.84 -15.90
CA PRO A 96 -7.08 11.40 -15.73
C PRO A 96 -6.72 10.80 -17.08
N VAL A 97 -5.52 10.21 -17.17
CA VAL A 97 -5.14 9.40 -18.33
C VAL A 97 -5.95 8.11 -18.22
N LYS A 98 -6.74 7.84 -19.25
CA LYS A 98 -7.59 6.65 -19.38
C LYS A 98 -6.77 5.37 -19.41
#